data_AF-A0A1H9FNB2-F1
#
_entry.id   AF-A0A1H9FNB2-F1
#
_cell.length_a   1.000
_cell.length_b   1.000
_cell.length_c   1.000
_cell.angle_alpha   90.00
_cell.angle_beta   90.00
_cell.angle_gamma   90.00
#
_symmetry.space_group_name_H-M   'P 1'
#
loop_
_entity.id
_entity.type
_entity.pdbx_description
1 polymer ?
#
loop_
_entity_poly.entity_id
_entity_poly.type
_entity_poly.pdbx_seq_one_letter_code
_entity_poly.pdbx_strand_id
1 'polypeptide(L)'
;MSRGVFWIIGQKLYAFPFDGSYVQGIAKSGKTYNHEKLWEYVRPKGCNKLFDYYPRGRVDYTGKGKPIIYMSPHIDKSFVLEIIKEFELVDDPIIRFDYSKHYHCYLDKDK
;
A
#
# COMPACT_ATOMS: atom_id res chain seq x y z
N MET A 1 10.16 7.19 -9.08
CA MET A 1 10.15 7.43 -7.61
C MET A 1 8.79 7.95 -7.16
N SER A 2 7.90 7.05 -6.78
CA SER A 2 6.52 7.40 -6.45
C SER A 2 6.20 7.06 -4.99
N ARG A 3 5.40 7.91 -4.35
CA ARG A 3 4.62 7.51 -3.16
C ARG A 3 3.48 6.61 -3.64
N GLY A 4 2.72 6.03 -2.74
CA GLY A 4 1.44 5.45 -3.07
C GLY A 4 1.09 4.29 -2.17
N VAL A 5 0.16 3.45 -2.62
CA VAL A 5 -0.47 2.43 -1.78
C VAL A 5 -0.52 1.10 -2.51
N PHE A 6 -0.58 0.01 -1.75
CA PHE A 6 -0.69 -1.32 -2.31
C PHE A 6 -1.46 -2.28 -1.42
N TRP A 7 -1.93 -3.37 -2.02
CA TRP A 7 -2.56 -4.52 -1.37
C TRP A 7 -1.91 -5.82 -1.81
N ILE A 8 -1.99 -6.86 -0.97
CA ILE A 8 -1.69 -8.24 -1.35
C ILE A 8 -3.00 -9.02 -1.44
N ILE A 9 -3.33 -9.51 -2.64
CA ILE A 9 -4.57 -10.25 -2.89
C ILE A 9 -4.21 -11.55 -3.59
N GLY A 10 -4.52 -12.70 -2.97
CA GLY A 10 -4.25 -14.01 -3.56
C GLY A 10 -2.78 -14.20 -3.96
N GLN A 11 -1.85 -13.77 -3.08
CA GLN A 11 -0.39 -13.79 -3.29
C GLN A 11 0.13 -12.90 -4.43
N LYS A 12 -0.66 -11.93 -4.89
CA LYS A 12 -0.22 -10.96 -5.90
C LYS A 12 -0.16 -9.56 -5.29
N LEU A 13 0.85 -8.80 -5.70
CA LEU A 13 0.94 -7.38 -5.41
C LEU A 13 -0.02 -6.59 -6.31
N TYR A 14 -0.86 -5.78 -5.69
CA TYR A 14 -1.69 -4.77 -6.36
C TYR A 14 -1.14 -3.40 -5.98
N ALA A 15 -0.18 -2.92 -6.75
CA ALA A 15 0.52 -1.67 -6.50
C ALA A 15 -0.12 -0.48 -7.24
N PHE A 16 -0.23 0.64 -6.55
CA PHE A 16 -0.71 1.91 -7.10
C PHE A 16 0.28 3.03 -6.77
N PRO A 17 1.36 3.15 -7.56
CA PRO A 17 2.18 4.34 -7.63
C PRO A 17 1.34 5.60 -7.78
N PHE A 18 1.69 6.64 -7.04
CA PHE A 18 1.02 7.93 -7.10
C PHE A 18 1.47 8.70 -8.33
N ASP A 19 0.58 8.76 -9.31
CA ASP A 19 0.68 9.50 -10.57
C ASP A 19 -0.40 10.59 -10.71
N GLY A 20 -1.38 10.63 -9.79
CA GLY A 20 -2.51 11.57 -9.79
C GLY A 20 -3.64 11.20 -10.75
N SER A 21 -3.58 10.06 -11.44
CA SER A 21 -4.62 9.62 -12.39
C SER A 21 -5.96 9.29 -11.72
N TYR A 22 -5.93 8.78 -10.48
CA TYR A 22 -7.12 8.49 -9.69
C TYR A 22 -7.51 9.68 -8.81
N VAL A 23 -8.06 10.73 -9.43
CA VAL A 23 -8.39 12.01 -8.78
C VAL A 23 -9.21 11.83 -7.49
N GLN A 24 -10.21 10.95 -7.52
CA GLN A 24 -11.07 10.66 -6.38
C GLN A 24 -10.35 9.90 -5.25
N GLY A 25 -9.30 9.15 -5.60
CA GLY A 25 -8.45 8.41 -4.66
C GLY A 25 -7.41 9.28 -3.93
N ILE A 26 -7.23 10.54 -4.33
CA ILE A 26 -6.17 11.40 -3.78
C ILE A 26 -6.42 11.67 -2.28
N ALA A 27 -5.37 11.48 -1.48
CA ALA A 27 -5.38 11.77 -0.05
C ALA A 27 -5.48 13.28 0.20
N LYS A 28 -5.92 13.67 1.41
CA LYS A 28 -6.06 15.09 1.80
C LYS A 28 -4.76 15.90 1.61
N SER A 29 -3.60 15.28 1.71
CA SER A 29 -2.30 15.93 1.51
C SER A 29 -2.00 16.28 0.05
N GLY A 30 -2.71 15.69 -0.93
CA GLY A 30 -2.45 15.86 -2.36
C GLY A 30 -1.18 15.15 -2.87
N LYS A 31 -0.49 14.40 -2.01
CA LYS A 31 0.85 13.83 -2.31
C LYS A 31 0.87 12.32 -2.50
N THR A 32 -0.26 11.65 -2.28
CA THR A 32 -0.41 10.19 -2.35
C THR A 32 -1.89 9.83 -2.48
N TYR A 33 -2.18 8.55 -2.65
CA TYR A 33 -3.54 8.01 -2.57
C TYR A 33 -3.93 7.63 -1.15
N ASN A 34 -5.23 7.71 -0.86
CA ASN A 34 -5.84 7.17 0.35
C ASN A 34 -6.40 5.77 0.02
N HIS A 35 -6.10 4.76 0.84
CA HIS A 35 -6.55 3.38 0.58
C HIS A 35 -8.05 3.26 0.42
N GLU A 36 -8.83 3.85 1.32
CA GLU A 36 -10.29 3.77 1.31
C GLU A 36 -10.88 4.39 0.05
N LYS A 37 -10.50 5.64 -0.24
CA LYS A 37 -10.98 6.34 -1.43
C LYS A 37 -10.56 5.66 -2.73
N LEU A 38 -9.30 5.24 -2.83
CA LEU A 38 -8.79 4.61 -4.05
C LEU A 38 -9.47 3.26 -4.30
N TRP A 39 -9.73 2.48 -3.25
CA TRP A 39 -10.30 1.14 -3.35
C TRP A 39 -11.65 1.10 -4.05
N GLU A 40 -12.47 2.13 -3.91
CA GLU A 40 -13.76 2.24 -4.62
C GLU A 40 -13.62 2.13 -6.13
N TYR A 41 -12.46 2.51 -6.67
CA TYR A 41 -12.17 2.56 -8.10
C TYR A 41 -11.29 1.41 -8.58
N VAL A 42 -10.40 0.90 -7.73
CA VAL A 42 -9.35 -0.05 -8.16
C VAL A 42 -9.56 -1.48 -7.67
N ARG A 43 -10.55 -1.72 -6.80
CA ARG A 43 -10.82 -3.08 -6.31
C ARG A 43 -11.09 -4.03 -7.48
N PRO A 44 -10.64 -5.31 -7.39
CA PRO A 44 -10.92 -6.29 -8.44
C PRO A 44 -12.41 -6.41 -8.77
N LYS A 45 -12.74 -6.63 -10.04
CA LYS A 45 -14.14 -6.80 -10.47
C LYS A 45 -14.81 -7.92 -9.68
N GLY A 46 -15.99 -7.65 -9.12
CA GLY A 46 -16.73 -8.59 -8.28
C GLY A 46 -16.26 -8.66 -6.82
N CYS A 47 -15.25 -7.88 -6.42
CA CYS A 47 -14.82 -7.81 -5.03
C CYS A 47 -15.85 -7.07 -4.17
N ASN A 48 -16.43 -7.77 -3.20
CA ASN A 48 -17.36 -7.21 -2.21
C ASN A 48 -16.70 -6.84 -0.89
N LYS A 49 -15.36 -6.85 -0.83
CA LYS A 49 -14.60 -6.56 0.38
C LYS A 49 -14.25 -5.07 0.48
N LEU A 50 -14.15 -4.57 1.71
CA LEU A 50 -13.70 -3.21 2.01
C LEU A 50 -12.19 -3.07 1.83
N PHE A 51 -11.71 -1.83 1.77
CA PHE A 51 -10.30 -1.49 1.53
C PHE A 51 -9.35 -2.06 2.59
N ASP A 52 -9.86 -2.30 3.79
CA ASP A 52 -9.11 -2.79 4.94
C ASP A 52 -9.13 -4.31 5.06
N TYR A 53 -9.84 -5.01 4.18
CA TYR A 53 -10.00 -6.45 4.28
C TYR A 53 -8.68 -7.19 4.04
N TYR A 54 -7.94 -6.86 2.98
CA TYR A 54 -6.68 -7.51 2.62
C TYR A 54 -5.46 -6.84 3.30
N PRO A 55 -4.35 -7.58 3.50
CA PRO A 55 -3.08 -6.97 3.88
C PRO A 55 -2.69 -5.87 2.90
N ARG A 56 -2.29 -4.73 3.44
CA ARG A 56 -2.00 -3.52 2.67
C ARG A 56 -0.78 -2.79 3.22
N GLY A 57 -0.25 -1.91 2.41
CA GLY A 57 0.90 -1.08 2.76
C GLY A 57 0.92 0.22 1.98
N ARG A 58 1.95 1.03 2.24
CA ARG A 58 2.21 2.27 1.49
C ARG A 58 3.70 2.50 1.33
N VAL A 59 4.04 3.21 0.27
CA VAL A 59 5.36 3.78 0.06
C VAL A 59 5.30 5.27 0.33
N ASP A 60 6.20 5.75 1.18
CA ASP A 60 6.38 7.17 1.47
C ASP A 60 7.88 7.51 1.51
N TYR A 61 8.21 8.76 1.82
CA TYR A 61 9.58 9.23 1.93
C TYR A 61 9.77 9.94 3.28
N THR A 62 10.92 9.69 3.88
CA THR A 62 11.38 10.44 5.05
C THR A 62 11.60 11.92 4.70
N GLY A 63 11.69 12.78 5.71
CA GLY A 63 12.02 14.19 5.50
C GLY A 63 13.39 14.44 4.82
N LYS A 64 14.28 13.43 4.81
CA LYS A 64 15.57 13.47 4.11
C LYS A 64 15.53 12.85 2.71
N GLY A 65 14.35 12.49 2.20
CA GLY A 65 14.19 11.92 0.86
C GLY A 65 14.47 10.42 0.75
N LYS A 66 14.76 9.71 1.85
CA LYS A 66 14.90 8.24 1.82
C LYS A 66 13.54 7.55 1.72
N PRO A 67 13.34 6.56 0.82
CA PRO A 67 12.09 5.82 0.73
C PRO A 67 11.84 4.96 1.97
N ILE A 68 10.57 4.81 2.32
CA ILE A 68 10.09 3.98 3.42
C ILE A 68 8.85 3.20 2.99
N ILE A 69 8.88 1.89 3.19
CA ILE A 69 7.76 0.99 2.93
C ILE A 69 7.14 0.63 4.28
N TYR A 70 5.91 1.08 4.50
CA TYR A 70 5.08 0.61 5.61
C TYR A 70 4.21 -0.53 5.12
N MET A 71 4.23 -1.67 5.81
CA MET A 71 3.48 -2.85 5.42
C MET A 71 2.80 -3.50 6.62
N SER A 72 1.63 -4.08 6.39
CA SER A 72 0.97 -4.97 7.35
C SER A 72 1.93 -6.12 7.76
N PRO A 73 1.91 -6.59 9.02
CA PRO A 73 2.73 -7.71 9.48
C PRO A 73 2.49 -9.02 8.75
N HIS A 74 1.34 -9.14 8.07
CA HIS A 74 0.95 -10.33 7.30
C HIS A 74 1.48 -10.33 5.86
N ILE A 75 2.25 -9.30 5.47
CA ILE A 75 2.88 -9.24 4.15
C ILE A 75 4.28 -9.85 4.25
N ASP A 76 4.53 -10.89 3.46
CA ASP A 76 5.83 -11.54 3.42
C ASP A 76 6.92 -10.62 2.84
N LYS A 77 8.16 -10.76 3.33
CA LYS A 77 9.30 -9.96 2.87
C LYS A 77 9.65 -10.20 1.40
N SER A 78 9.27 -11.33 0.81
CA SER A 78 9.47 -11.62 -0.62
C SER A 78 8.83 -10.59 -1.54
N PHE A 79 7.76 -9.91 -1.11
CA PHE A 79 7.13 -8.84 -1.90
C PHE A 79 7.95 -7.55 -1.97
N VAL A 80 8.99 -7.38 -1.15
CA VAL A 80 9.75 -6.11 -1.08
C VAL A 80 10.40 -5.78 -2.42
N LEU A 81 10.99 -6.75 -3.10
CA LEU A 81 11.63 -6.52 -4.41
C LEU A 81 10.62 -6.11 -5.47
N GLU A 82 9.43 -6.72 -5.45
CA GLU A 82 8.33 -6.37 -6.36
C GLU A 82 7.80 -4.97 -6.07
N ILE A 83 7.63 -4.60 -4.79
CA ILE A 83 7.24 -3.24 -4.39
C ILE A 83 8.28 -2.21 -4.83
N ILE A 84 9.57 -2.47 -4.63
CA ILE A 84 10.65 -1.58 -5.08
C ILE A 84 10.55 -1.33 -6.59
N LYS A 85 10.31 -2.39 -7.36
CA LYS A 85 10.18 -2.33 -8.82
C LYS A 85 8.95 -1.52 -9.24
N GLU A 86 7.77 -1.84 -8.71
CA GLU A 86 6.51 -1.18 -9.10
C GLU A 86 6.48 0.31 -8.73
N PHE A 87 7.13 0.70 -7.64
CA PHE A 87 7.22 2.12 -7.21
C PHE A 87 8.47 2.85 -7.75
N GLU A 88 9.27 2.17 -8.57
CA GLU A 88 10.51 2.69 -9.17
C GLU A 88 11.41 3.36 -8.11
N LEU A 89 11.66 2.63 -7.02
CA LEU A 89 12.52 3.10 -5.93
C LEU A 89 13.97 2.88 -6.32
N VAL A 90 14.75 3.96 -6.32
CA VAL A 90 16.17 3.95 -6.69
C VAL A 90 17.04 3.58 -5.49
N ASP A 91 16.70 4.10 -4.32
CA ASP A 91 17.43 3.85 -3.07
C ASP A 91 16.83 2.70 -2.28
N ASP A 92 17.67 2.01 -1.49
CA ASP A 92 17.23 0.99 -0.55
C ASP A 92 16.23 1.56 0.47
N PRO A 93 14.99 1.04 0.50
CA PRO A 93 13.97 1.54 1.38
C PRO A 93 14.17 1.09 2.83
N ILE A 94 13.69 1.91 3.76
CA ILE A 94 13.45 1.46 5.13
C ILE A 94 12.19 0.59 5.12
N ILE A 95 12.29 -0.65 5.59
CA ILE A 95 11.12 -1.54 5.74
C ILE A 95 10.55 -1.42 7.15
N ARG A 96 9.27 -1.09 7.27
CA ARG A 96 8.55 -1.03 8.54
C ARG A 96 7.30 -1.90 8.51
N PHE A 97 7.32 -2.94 9.32
CA PHE A 97 6.11 -3.69 9.67
C PHE A 97 5.33 -2.88 10.70
N ASP A 98 4.13 -2.47 10.34
CA ASP A 98 3.28 -1.62 11.18
C ASP A 98 2.20 -2.48 11.85
N TYR A 99 2.42 -2.76 13.15
CA TYR A 99 1.54 -3.60 13.98
C TYR A 99 0.37 -2.81 14.58
N SER A 100 0.14 -1.56 14.16
CA SER A 100 -1.00 -0.79 14.65
C SER A 100 -2.31 -1.28 14.03
N LYS A 101 -3.43 -0.97 14.69
CA LYS A 101 -4.78 -1.25 14.20
C LYS A 101 -5.04 -0.69 12.79
N HIS A 102 -4.28 0.32 12.37
CA HIS A 102 -4.39 0.92 11.03
C HIS A 102 -4.16 -0.09 9.89
N TYR A 103 -3.33 -1.12 10.11
CA TYR A 103 -3.00 -2.15 9.11
C TYR A 103 -3.60 -3.52 9.41
N HIS A 104 -4.53 -3.60 10.37
CA HIS A 104 -5.30 -4.82 10.59
C HIS A 104 -6.12 -5.17 9.35
N CYS A 105 -6.29 -6.47 9.14
CA CYS A 105 -6.99 -7.07 8.01
C CYS A 105 -7.79 -8.30 8.46
N TYR A 106 -8.30 -9.10 7.53
CA TYR A 106 -9.09 -10.30 7.89
C TYR A 106 -8.30 -11.32 8.73
N LEU A 107 -6.98 -11.36 8.59
CA LEU A 107 -6.09 -12.26 9.35
C LEU A 107 -5.94 -11.87 10.83
N ASP A 108 -6.38 -10.67 11.20
CA ASP A 108 -6.36 -10.19 12.59
C ASP A 108 -7.71 -10.39 13.30
N LYS A 109 -8.75 -10.81 12.57
CA LYS A 109 -10.12 -10.92 13.09
C LYS A 109 -10.43 -12.26 13.75
N ASP A 110 -9.53 -13.24 13.64
CA ASP A 110 -9.68 -14.60 14.16
C ASP A 110 -8.74 -14.90 15.34
N LYS A 111 -8.46 -13.91 16.19
CA LYS A 111 -7.75 -14.11 17.48
C LYS A 111 -8.60 -13.76 18.68
#